data_AF-A0A1Q9NG65-F1
#
_entry.id   AF-A0A1Q9NG65-F1
#
_cell.length_a   1.000
_cell.length_b   1.000
_cell.length_c   1.000
_cell.angle_alpha   90.00
_cell.angle_beta   90.00
_cell.angle_gamma   90.00
#
_symmetry.space_group_name_H-M   'P 1'
#
loop_
_entity.id
_entity.type
_entity.pdbx_description
1 polymer ?
#
loop_
_entity_poly.entity_id
_entity_poly.type
_entity_poly.pdbx_seq_one_letter_code
_entity_poly.pdbx_strand_id
1 'polypeptide(L)'
;MEDLEYFSVLEEGEMVKIDTFDKDPTKVYIIVEHKARVVFLWKGEQARIRLKFIGSRAMGEKRKEVGFHYKIDVNDQGDESRFYKKVMGEEISDDTRGVKVGFVDEVDAGVPSYAEAAAEQGIDVSADEIRETSGSSGPSGIRKMGGLGVKPQKSILAAIDEDGELEPPTPVSKASRAQVASTIHKDNMKEAQQMLSELGKPKGFEREMVVIDNRVYRSKGEDDVVFEDLENPLDGLFMVESYTPRLVCENGRVIAIELLKRTSEEIDETDVAMSQDLEDLTAMFQIEIE
;
A
#
# COMPACT_ATOMS: atom_id res chain seq x y z
N MET A 1 -18.60 0.84 -26.08
CA MET A 1 -18.06 -0.49 -26.41
C MET A 1 -16.83 -0.17 -27.25
N GLU A 2 -15.64 -0.01 -26.69
CA GLU A 2 -14.94 -0.92 -25.79
C GLU A 2 -14.11 -0.12 -24.77
N ASP A 3 -14.44 -0.23 -23.49
CA ASP A 3 -13.68 0.40 -22.39
C ASP A 3 -12.49 -0.48 -21.93
N LEU A 4 -12.29 -1.60 -22.63
CA LEU A 4 -11.27 -2.61 -22.41
C LEU A 4 -10.24 -2.58 -23.54
N GLU A 5 -8.98 -2.43 -23.17
CA GLU A 5 -7.85 -2.61 -24.08
C GLU A 5 -7.04 -3.84 -23.70
N TYR A 6 -6.69 -4.66 -24.69
CA TYR A 6 -5.89 -5.87 -24.49
C TYR A 6 -4.51 -5.71 -25.12
N PHE A 7 -3.48 -6.13 -24.40
CA PHE A 7 -2.10 -6.12 -24.87
C PHE A 7 -1.45 -7.47 -24.61
N SER A 8 -0.79 -8.03 -25.61
CA SER A 8 0.07 -9.21 -25.45
C SER A 8 1.51 -8.76 -25.20
N VAL A 9 2.16 -9.37 -24.20
CA VAL A 9 3.56 -9.08 -23.86
C VAL A 9 4.47 -10.04 -24.62
N LEU A 10 5.46 -9.50 -25.34
CA LEU A 10 6.48 -10.27 -26.05
C LEU A 10 7.70 -10.57 -25.17
N GLU A 11 8.54 -11.52 -25.57
CA GLU A 11 9.75 -11.92 -24.82
C GLU A 11 10.80 -10.80 -24.69
N GLU A 12 10.71 -9.75 -25.51
CA GLU A 12 11.60 -8.58 -25.48
C GLU A 12 11.08 -7.45 -24.58
N GLY A 13 9.83 -7.56 -24.09
CA GLY A 13 9.19 -6.54 -23.25
C GLY A 13 8.34 -5.52 -24.00
N GLU A 14 8.24 -5.66 -25.32
CA GLU A 14 7.27 -4.91 -26.12
C GLU A 14 5.84 -5.40 -25.86
N MET A 15 4.89 -4.47 -25.94
CA MET A 15 3.46 -4.72 -25.81
C MET A 15 2.78 -4.50 -27.16
N VAL A 16 2.06 -5.50 -27.64
CA VAL A 16 1.27 -5.39 -28.88
C VAL A 16 -0.20 -5.35 -28.51
N LYS A 17 -0.91 -4.30 -28.93
CA LYS A 17 -2.36 -4.22 -28.77
C LYS A 17 -3.03 -5.31 -29.61
N ILE A 18 -3.96 -6.04 -29.00
CA ILE A 18 -4.71 -7.11 -29.66
C ILE A 18 -6.21 -6.83 -29.55
N ASP A 19 -6.95 -7.20 -30.57
CA ASP A 19 -8.41 -6.98 -30.61
C ASP A 19 -9.18 -8.09 -29.89
N THR A 20 -8.57 -9.26 -29.72
CA THR A 20 -9.22 -10.43 -29.11
C THR A 20 -8.34 -11.04 -28.04
N PHE A 21 -8.90 -11.21 -26.86
CA PHE A 21 -8.28 -11.88 -25.72
C PHE A 21 -8.67 -13.36 -25.70
N ASP A 22 -7.74 -14.24 -26.07
CA ASP A 22 -7.94 -15.69 -26.27
C ASP A 22 -7.57 -16.55 -25.06
N LYS A 23 -7.09 -15.95 -23.96
CA LYS A 23 -6.61 -16.65 -22.75
C LYS A 23 -5.60 -17.76 -23.03
N ASP A 24 -4.70 -17.57 -23.99
CA ASP A 24 -3.66 -18.53 -24.31
C ASP A 24 -2.74 -18.80 -23.09
N PRO A 25 -2.62 -20.07 -22.63
CA PRO A 25 -1.86 -20.43 -21.42
C PRO A 25 -0.35 -20.18 -21.53
N THR A 26 0.17 -19.97 -22.75
CA THR A 26 1.60 -19.74 -22.99
C THR A 26 2.00 -18.26 -22.93
N LYS A 27 1.02 -17.36 -22.89
CA LYS A 27 1.22 -15.92 -23.01
C LYS A 27 0.93 -15.17 -21.71
N VAL A 28 1.33 -13.91 -21.70
CA VAL A 28 1.03 -12.94 -20.64
C VAL A 28 0.35 -11.75 -21.28
N TYR A 29 -0.75 -11.32 -20.67
CA TYR A 29 -1.59 -10.26 -21.18
C TYR A 29 -1.71 -9.13 -20.16
N ILE A 30 -1.75 -7.90 -20.66
CA ILE A 30 -2.08 -6.71 -19.88
C ILE A 30 -3.43 -6.22 -20.39
N ILE A 31 -4.35 -5.96 -19.48
CA ILE A 31 -5.73 -5.59 -19.80
C ILE A 31 -6.02 -4.30 -19.06
N VAL A 32 -6.44 -3.26 -19.78
CA VAL A 32 -6.77 -1.96 -19.20
C VAL A 32 -8.26 -1.78 -19.27
N GLU A 33 -8.91 -1.61 -18.12
CA GLU A 33 -10.33 -1.27 -18.01
C GLU A 33 -10.45 0.18 -17.50
N HIS A 34 -10.91 1.07 -18.38
CA HIS A 34 -10.93 2.50 -18.13
C HIS A 34 -12.00 2.92 -17.13
N LYS A 35 -13.18 2.26 -17.11
CA LYS A 35 -14.27 2.65 -16.19
C LYS A 35 -13.96 2.30 -14.75
N ALA A 36 -13.45 1.10 -14.54
CA ALA A 36 -13.05 0.65 -13.20
C ALA A 36 -11.66 1.18 -12.79
N ARG A 37 -10.95 1.84 -13.71
CA ARG A 37 -9.59 2.37 -13.52
C ARG A 37 -8.66 1.29 -12.96
N VAL A 38 -8.58 0.17 -13.67
CA VAL A 38 -7.75 -0.98 -13.27
C VAL A 38 -6.93 -1.48 -14.46
N VAL A 39 -5.70 -1.89 -14.17
CA VAL A 39 -4.82 -2.59 -15.09
C VAL A 39 -4.65 -4.01 -14.55
N PHE A 40 -5.15 -4.99 -15.29
CA PHE A 40 -4.95 -6.39 -14.98
C PHE A 40 -3.68 -6.91 -15.65
N LEU A 41 -2.93 -7.75 -14.96
CA LEU A 41 -1.92 -8.61 -15.53
C LEU A 41 -2.40 -10.06 -15.45
N TRP A 42 -2.76 -10.64 -16.59
CA TRP A 42 -3.14 -12.04 -16.67
C TRP A 42 -1.94 -12.88 -17.12
N LYS A 43 -1.60 -13.91 -16.34
CA LYS A 43 -0.46 -14.79 -16.57
C LYS A 43 -0.95 -16.18 -16.93
N GLY A 44 -0.64 -16.63 -18.14
CA GLY A 44 -0.89 -18.00 -18.55
C GLY A 44 -0.14 -18.99 -17.64
N GLU A 45 -0.76 -20.13 -17.37
CA GLU A 45 -0.21 -21.18 -16.50
C GLU A 45 1.15 -21.67 -17.04
N GLN A 46 1.21 -21.90 -18.36
CA GLN A 46 2.38 -22.40 -19.09
C GLN A 46 3.33 -21.30 -19.57
N ALA A 47 3.03 -20.04 -19.31
CA ALA A 47 3.91 -18.93 -19.68
C ALA A 47 5.25 -19.04 -18.96
N ARG A 48 6.34 -18.79 -19.69
CA ARG A 48 7.69 -18.87 -19.13
C ARG A 48 7.84 -17.87 -17.98
N ILE A 49 8.52 -18.27 -16.91
CA ILE A 49 8.76 -17.42 -15.73
C ILE A 49 9.34 -16.06 -16.13
N ARG A 50 10.30 -16.04 -17.06
CA ARG A 50 10.90 -14.81 -17.61
C ARG A 50 9.84 -13.89 -18.21
N LEU A 51 8.90 -14.43 -19.00
CA LEU A 51 7.84 -13.64 -19.63
C LEU A 51 6.89 -13.04 -18.58
N LYS A 52 6.57 -13.77 -17.50
CA LYS A 52 5.77 -13.25 -16.38
C LYS A 52 6.44 -12.04 -15.72
N PHE A 53 7.75 -12.09 -15.47
CA PHE A 53 8.50 -10.95 -14.93
C PHE A 53 8.56 -9.75 -15.88
N ILE A 54 8.74 -10.02 -17.18
CA ILE A 54 8.71 -8.99 -18.21
C ILE A 54 7.33 -8.32 -18.23
N GLY A 55 6.25 -9.11 -18.19
CA GLY A 55 4.88 -8.62 -18.11
C GLY A 55 4.62 -7.74 -16.89
N SER A 56 5.13 -8.11 -15.70
CA SER A 56 5.01 -7.26 -14.51
C SER A 56 5.69 -5.89 -14.68
N ARG A 57 6.82 -5.81 -15.39
CA ARG A 57 7.48 -4.54 -15.70
C ARG A 57 6.70 -3.74 -16.74
N ALA A 58 6.29 -4.39 -17.83
CA ALA A 58 5.50 -3.77 -18.89
C ALA A 58 4.18 -3.20 -18.37
N MET A 59 3.50 -3.91 -17.47
CA MET A 59 2.31 -3.42 -16.77
C MET A 59 2.61 -2.16 -15.93
N GLY A 60 3.76 -2.13 -15.25
CA GLY A 60 4.19 -0.96 -14.49
C GLY A 60 4.37 0.28 -15.38
N GLU A 61 4.97 0.12 -16.57
CA GLU A 61 5.07 1.20 -17.56
C GLU A 61 3.68 1.58 -18.10
N LYS A 62 2.84 0.59 -18.42
CA LYS A 62 1.48 0.86 -18.90
C LYS A 62 0.65 1.65 -17.89
N ARG A 63 0.79 1.35 -16.60
CA ARG A 63 0.14 2.12 -15.52
C ARG A 63 0.63 3.58 -15.47
N LYS A 64 1.92 3.83 -15.72
CA LYS A 64 2.43 5.21 -15.78
C LYS A 64 1.81 5.99 -16.93
N GLU A 65 1.59 5.34 -18.08
CA GLU A 65 0.93 5.95 -19.25
C GLU A 65 -0.54 6.30 -18.96
N VAL A 66 -1.31 5.37 -18.40
CA VAL A 66 -2.75 5.60 -18.14
C VAL A 66 -3.01 6.42 -16.86
N GLY A 67 -2.04 6.47 -15.95
CA GLY A 67 -2.06 7.27 -14.73
C GLY A 67 -2.02 6.44 -13.45
N PHE A 68 -1.36 6.98 -12.43
CA PHE A 68 -1.15 6.30 -11.14
C PHE A 68 -2.43 6.02 -10.34
N HIS A 69 -3.55 6.66 -10.70
CA HIS A 69 -4.85 6.43 -10.10
C HIS A 69 -5.50 5.10 -10.57
N TYR A 70 -4.91 4.42 -11.56
CA TYR A 70 -5.31 3.06 -11.91
C TYR A 70 -4.80 2.06 -10.86
N LYS A 71 -5.65 1.14 -10.45
CA LYS A 71 -5.29 -0.01 -9.61
C LYS A 71 -4.58 -1.08 -10.44
N ILE A 72 -3.75 -1.89 -9.79
CA ILE A 72 -3.13 -3.07 -10.40
C ILE A 72 -3.79 -4.30 -9.80
N ASP A 73 -4.18 -5.25 -10.65
CA ASP A 73 -4.63 -6.57 -10.22
C ASP A 73 -3.90 -7.67 -11.02
N VAL A 74 -3.31 -8.63 -10.32
CA VAL A 74 -2.45 -9.65 -10.91
C VAL A 74 -3.14 -11.00 -10.80
N ASN A 75 -3.40 -11.61 -11.94
CA ASN A 75 -4.21 -12.82 -12.07
C ASN A 75 -3.38 -13.94 -12.70
N ASP A 76 -3.38 -15.11 -12.07
CA ASP A 76 -2.85 -16.35 -12.67
C ASP A 76 -4.01 -17.13 -13.30
N GLN A 77 -3.76 -17.76 -14.43
CA GLN A 77 -4.77 -18.58 -15.11
C GLN A 77 -5.32 -19.66 -14.18
N GLY A 78 -6.64 -19.71 -14.03
CA GLY A 78 -7.34 -20.66 -13.16
C GLY A 78 -7.48 -20.22 -11.70
N ASP A 79 -6.78 -19.16 -11.29
CA ASP A 79 -6.87 -18.53 -9.96
C ASP A 79 -7.14 -17.02 -10.09
N GLU A 80 -7.97 -16.64 -11.06
CA GLU A 80 -8.30 -15.24 -11.27
C GLU A 80 -9.22 -14.69 -10.17
N SER A 81 -8.99 -13.43 -9.80
CA SER A 81 -9.75 -12.71 -8.80
C SER A 81 -11.24 -12.62 -9.18
N ARG A 82 -12.12 -12.59 -8.17
CA ARG A 82 -13.55 -12.38 -8.40
C ARG A 82 -13.83 -11.07 -9.13
N PHE A 83 -13.03 -10.05 -8.86
CA PHE A 83 -13.13 -8.76 -9.50
C PHE A 83 -12.79 -8.84 -11.00
N TYR A 84 -11.69 -9.52 -11.34
CA TYR A 84 -11.35 -9.81 -12.73
C TYR A 84 -12.48 -10.56 -13.45
N LYS A 85 -12.97 -11.66 -12.87
CA LYS A 85 -14.06 -12.46 -13.47
C LYS A 85 -15.31 -11.61 -13.70
N LYS A 86 -15.67 -10.76 -12.74
CA LYS A 86 -16.79 -9.80 -12.85
C LYS A 86 -16.61 -8.83 -14.02
N VAL A 87 -15.42 -8.23 -14.15
CA VAL A 87 -15.11 -7.27 -15.23
C VAL A 87 -15.10 -7.95 -16.60
N MET A 88 -14.60 -9.18 -16.67
CA MET A 88 -14.58 -9.98 -17.90
C MET A 88 -15.94 -10.60 -18.25
N GLY A 89 -16.98 -10.35 -17.46
CA GLY A 89 -18.34 -10.86 -17.69
C GLY A 89 -18.51 -12.36 -17.46
N GLU A 90 -17.62 -12.98 -16.67
CA GLU A 90 -17.67 -14.40 -16.34
C GLU A 90 -18.63 -14.65 -15.16
N GLU A 91 -19.41 -15.73 -15.25
CA GLU A 91 -20.29 -16.14 -14.16
C GLU A 91 -19.46 -16.58 -12.94
N ILE A 92 -19.68 -15.90 -11.82
CA ILE A 92 -19.03 -16.23 -10.55
C ILE A 92 -19.89 -17.31 -9.88
N SER A 93 -19.39 -18.55 -9.84
CA SER A 93 -19.99 -19.59 -9.00
C SER A 93 -19.68 -19.29 -7.53
N ASP A 94 -20.70 -19.23 -6.67
CA ASP A 94 -20.60 -18.96 -5.23
C ASP A 94 -19.97 -20.10 -4.40
N ASP A 95 -19.33 -21.08 -5.05
CA ASP A 95 -18.72 -22.20 -4.36
C ASP A 95 -17.29 -21.83 -3.93
N THR A 96 -17.15 -21.25 -2.73
CA THR A 96 -15.82 -21.01 -2.14
C THR A 96 -15.70 -21.59 -0.73
N ARG A 97 -15.34 -22.88 -0.68
CA ARG A 97 -14.42 -23.37 0.34
C ARG A 97 -13.00 -22.92 -0.03
N GLY A 98 -12.57 -21.82 0.58
CA GLY A 98 -11.19 -21.59 0.99
C GLY A 98 -10.15 -21.31 -0.10
N VAL A 99 -9.96 -20.03 -0.43
CA VAL A 99 -8.62 -19.43 -0.55
C VAL A 99 -8.67 -18.02 0.07
N LYS A 100 -7.88 -17.83 1.13
CA LYS A 100 -7.57 -16.54 1.75
C LYS A 100 -6.43 -15.89 0.99
N VAL A 101 -6.68 -14.80 0.26
CA VAL A 101 -5.75 -13.66 0.16
C VAL A 101 -6.55 -12.36 -0.02
N GLY A 102 -6.41 -11.46 0.96
CA GLY A 102 -6.43 -9.99 0.82
C GLY A 102 -7.56 -9.32 0.03
N PHE A 103 -8.72 -9.14 0.66
CA PHE A 103 -9.39 -7.85 0.96
C PHE A 103 -10.84 -8.19 1.30
N VAL A 104 -11.27 -7.78 2.49
CA VAL A 104 -12.62 -8.05 2.99
C VAL A 104 -13.56 -7.13 2.23
N ASP A 105 -14.31 -7.69 1.29
CA ASP A 105 -15.58 -7.09 0.91
C ASP A 105 -16.53 -7.27 2.10
N GLU A 106 -17.21 -6.19 2.42
CA GLU A 106 -18.33 -6.11 3.33
C GLU A 106 -19.41 -7.12 2.89
N VAL A 107 -19.56 -8.21 3.65
CA VAL A 107 -20.69 -9.13 3.54
C VAL A 107 -21.39 -9.21 4.89
N ASP A 108 -22.40 -8.36 5.03
CA ASP A 108 -23.53 -8.59 5.93
C ASP A 108 -24.36 -9.74 5.35
N ALA A 109 -24.15 -10.96 5.86
CA ALA A 109 -25.14 -12.04 5.90
C ALA A 109 -24.56 -13.30 6.59
N GLY A 110 -24.98 -13.54 7.84
CA GLY A 110 -25.21 -14.90 8.33
C GLY A 110 -23.99 -15.78 8.62
N VAL A 111 -22.94 -15.26 9.27
CA VAL A 111 -21.96 -16.14 9.91
C VAL A 111 -22.54 -16.60 11.26
N PRO A 112 -22.73 -17.91 11.52
CA PRO A 112 -23.16 -18.39 12.82
C PRO A 112 -22.19 -17.92 13.90
N SER A 113 -22.72 -17.48 15.04
CA SER A 113 -21.90 -17.12 16.19
C SER A 113 -20.99 -18.30 16.55
N TYR A 114 -19.78 -18.01 17.05
CA TYR A 114 -18.87 -19.06 17.55
C TYR A 114 -19.56 -19.97 18.60
N ALA A 115 -20.50 -19.40 19.37
CA ALA A 115 -21.32 -20.16 20.33
C ALA A 115 -22.29 -21.14 19.65
N GLU A 116 -22.82 -20.78 18.49
CA GLU A 116 -23.74 -21.60 17.69
C GLU A 116 -23.00 -22.78 17.06
N ALA A 117 -21.79 -22.54 16.54
CA ALA A 117 -20.91 -23.58 16.00
C ALA A 117 -20.39 -24.54 17.08
N ALA A 118 -20.16 -24.06 18.31
CA ALA A 118 -19.73 -24.89 19.44
C ALA A 118 -20.87 -25.78 19.97
N ALA A 119 -22.10 -25.27 20.01
CA ALA A 119 -23.29 -26.01 20.44
C ALA A 119 -23.60 -27.19 19.50
N GLU A 120 -23.41 -27.03 18.19
CA GLU A 120 -23.57 -28.12 17.21
C GLU A 120 -22.58 -29.27 17.43
N GLN A 121 -21.41 -28.99 18.01
CA GLN A 121 -20.41 -30.00 18.36
C GLN A 121 -20.56 -30.53 19.80
N GLY A 122 -21.64 -30.15 20.50
CA GLY A 122 -21.91 -30.56 21.88
C GLY A 122 -20.95 -29.98 22.90
N ILE A 123 -20.29 -28.85 22.58
CA ILE A 123 -19.36 -28.17 23.46
C ILE A 123 -20.12 -27.02 24.14
N ASP A 124 -20.31 -27.16 25.46
CA ASP A 124 -20.93 -26.11 26.28
C ASP A 124 -19.87 -25.04 26.61
N VAL A 125 -19.98 -23.87 25.98
CA VAL A 125 -19.09 -22.73 26.26
C VAL A 125 -19.93 -21.67 26.96
N SER A 126 -19.77 -21.57 28.27
CA SER A 126 -20.42 -20.50 29.04
C SER A 126 -19.76 -19.15 28.74
N ALA A 127 -20.57 -18.09 28.60
CA ALA A 127 -20.09 -16.76 28.23
C ALA A 127 -19.11 -16.13 29.25
N ASP A 128 -18.99 -16.70 30.45
CA ASP A 128 -18.08 -16.25 31.50
C ASP A 128 -16.63 -16.73 31.29
N GLU A 129 -16.39 -17.81 30.53
CA GLU A 129 -15.05 -18.39 30.35
C GLU A 129 -14.18 -17.63 29.32
N ILE A 130 -14.80 -16.79 28.48
CA ILE A 130 -14.11 -16.00 27.45
C ILE A 130 -13.41 -14.77 28.05
N ARG A 131 -13.75 -14.39 29.29
CA ARG A 131 -13.30 -13.13 29.90
C ARG A 131 -12.07 -13.26 30.81
N GLU A 132 -11.63 -14.47 31.15
CA GLU A 132 -10.55 -14.73 32.12
C GLU A 132 -9.23 -15.30 31.52
N THR A 133 -8.81 -14.84 30.34
CA THR A 133 -7.41 -15.03 29.90
C THR A 133 -6.68 -13.71 29.69
N SER A 134 -6.81 -12.83 30.68
CA SER A 134 -5.85 -11.75 30.94
C SER A 134 -5.01 -12.14 32.15
N GLY A 135 -3.85 -12.76 31.93
CA GLY A 135 -2.79 -12.83 32.94
C GLY A 135 -2.13 -14.19 33.16
N SER A 136 -0.80 -14.14 33.16
CA SER A 136 0.13 -15.07 33.82
C SER A 136 0.60 -16.33 33.08
N SER A 137 1.87 -16.25 32.68
CA SER A 137 2.93 -17.27 32.79
C SER A 137 2.70 -18.65 32.13
N GLY A 138 3.16 -18.77 30.88
CA GLY A 138 3.44 -20.06 30.22
C GLY A 138 4.95 -20.37 30.15
N PRO A 139 5.37 -21.65 30.07
CA PRO A 139 6.72 -22.09 30.35
C PRO A 139 7.71 -21.91 29.19
N SER A 140 8.98 -21.78 29.58
CA SER A 140 10.14 -21.70 28.70
C SER A 140 10.30 -22.95 27.82
N GLY A 141 10.29 -22.75 26.51
CA GLY A 141 10.92 -23.68 25.56
C GLY A 141 10.03 -24.13 24.40
N ILE A 142 9.96 -23.33 23.34
CA ILE A 142 9.96 -23.76 21.92
C ILE A 142 10.54 -22.59 21.11
N ARG A 143 11.69 -22.82 20.47
CA ARG A 143 12.37 -21.84 19.61
C ARG A 143 11.76 -21.86 18.21
N LYS A 144 11.08 -20.77 17.86
CA LYS A 144 11.31 -19.91 16.68
C LYS A 144 11.69 -20.64 15.36
N MET A 145 10.70 -20.99 14.54
CA MET A 145 10.85 -21.09 13.08
C MET A 145 10.63 -19.71 12.47
N GLY A 146 11.57 -19.28 11.62
CA GLY A 146 11.77 -17.90 11.20
C GLY A 146 10.69 -17.34 10.27
N GLY A 147 10.12 -16.21 10.68
CA GLY A 147 9.34 -15.31 9.84
C GLY A 147 10.23 -14.29 9.10
N LEU A 148 9.70 -13.82 7.97
CA LEU A 148 10.32 -12.91 7.02
C LEU A 148 10.87 -11.64 7.67
N GLY A 149 12.15 -11.37 7.47
CA GLY A 149 12.82 -10.16 7.98
C GLY A 149 14.35 -10.21 8.01
N VAL A 150 14.99 -11.26 7.50
CA VAL A 150 16.44 -11.38 7.47
C VAL A 150 16.97 -10.68 6.21
N LYS A 151 17.57 -9.50 6.38
CA LYS A 151 18.44 -8.90 5.35
C LYS A 151 19.51 -9.93 4.95
N PRO A 152 19.85 -10.08 3.65
CA PRO A 152 20.85 -11.05 3.24
C PRO A 152 22.16 -10.80 3.99
N GLN A 153 22.63 -11.80 4.75
CA GLN A 153 23.98 -11.74 5.31
C GLN A 153 24.97 -11.76 4.15
N LYS A 154 25.99 -10.89 4.21
CA LYS A 154 27.13 -10.95 3.29
C LYS A 154 27.67 -12.37 3.28
N SER A 155 27.85 -12.93 2.08
CA SER A 155 28.40 -14.29 1.92
C SER A 155 29.73 -14.40 2.65
N ILE A 156 30.00 -15.56 3.24
CA ILE A 156 31.26 -15.91 3.93
C ILE A 156 32.50 -15.60 3.08
N LEU A 157 32.37 -15.56 1.76
CA LEU A 157 33.40 -15.14 0.81
C LEU A 157 33.86 -13.67 0.91
N ALA A 158 33.14 -12.80 1.60
CA ALA A 158 33.49 -11.38 1.73
C ALA A 158 34.27 -11.04 3.02
N ALA A 159 34.70 -12.05 3.78
CA ALA A 159 35.43 -11.90 5.05
C ALA A 159 36.73 -12.73 5.07
N ILE A 160 37.34 -12.94 3.90
CA ILE A 160 38.66 -13.54 3.77
C ILE A 160 39.63 -12.43 3.41
N ASP A 161 40.46 -12.06 4.37
CA ASP A 161 41.60 -11.17 4.16
C ASP A 161 42.74 -11.98 3.51
N GLU A 162 43.73 -11.30 2.90
CA GLU A 162 44.79 -11.89 2.06
C GLU A 162 45.67 -12.94 2.78
N ASP A 163 45.56 -13.02 4.11
CA ASP A 163 46.32 -13.93 4.98
C ASP A 163 45.50 -15.12 5.52
N GLY A 164 44.21 -15.24 5.15
CA GLY A 164 43.42 -16.45 5.41
C GLY A 164 42.95 -16.69 6.86
N GLU A 165 43.05 -15.71 7.76
CA GLU A 165 42.53 -15.82 9.13
C GLU A 165 41.17 -15.14 9.31
N LEU A 166 40.25 -15.85 10.00
CA LEU A 166 38.89 -15.38 10.30
C LEU A 166 38.88 -14.64 11.65
N GLU A 167 38.71 -13.32 11.63
CA GLU A 167 38.45 -12.58 12.88
C GLU A 167 37.05 -12.93 13.44
N PRO A 168 36.95 -13.30 14.73
CA PRO A 168 35.65 -13.55 15.35
C PRO A 168 34.86 -12.24 15.51
N PRO A 169 33.58 -12.18 15.10
CA PRO A 169 32.78 -10.98 15.24
C PRO A 169 32.57 -10.63 16.71
N THR A 170 33.09 -9.49 17.15
CA THR A 170 32.81 -8.95 18.48
C THR A 170 31.30 -8.66 18.61
N PRO A 171 30.62 -9.16 19.65
CA PRO A 171 29.19 -8.96 19.81
C PRO A 171 28.90 -7.52 20.25
N VAL A 172 28.43 -6.68 19.32
CA VAL A 172 27.91 -5.35 19.65
C VAL A 172 26.61 -5.53 20.44
N SER A 173 26.58 -5.06 21.70
CA SER A 173 25.46 -5.27 22.61
C SER A 173 24.18 -4.57 22.10
N LYS A 174 23.02 -5.21 22.29
CA LYS A 174 21.71 -4.65 21.86
C LYS A 174 21.39 -3.27 22.45
N ALA A 175 22.04 -2.90 23.56
CA ALA A 175 21.86 -1.61 24.22
C ALA A 175 22.43 -0.43 23.41
N SER A 176 23.53 -0.62 22.67
CA SER A 176 24.15 0.46 21.89
C SER A 176 23.32 0.82 20.65
N ARG A 177 22.58 -0.13 20.08
CA ARG A 177 21.76 0.11 18.87
C ARG A 177 20.51 0.94 19.15
N ALA A 178 19.89 0.79 20.32
CA ALA A 178 18.72 1.57 20.72
C ALA A 178 19.08 3.03 21.02
N GLN A 179 20.23 3.27 21.66
CA GLN A 179 20.71 4.62 21.96
C GLN A 179 21.00 5.42 20.68
N VAL A 180 21.72 4.83 19.73
CA VAL A 180 22.01 5.48 18.44
C VAL A 180 20.74 5.81 17.64
N ALA A 181 19.75 4.91 17.61
CA ALA A 181 18.47 5.15 16.94
C ALA A 181 17.67 6.31 17.56
N SER A 182 17.70 6.44 18.88
CA SER A 182 17.01 7.54 19.58
C SER A 182 17.66 8.91 19.39
N THR A 183 18.97 8.97 19.19
CA THR A 183 19.68 10.22 18.92
C THR A 183 19.38 10.70 17.50
N ILE A 184 19.49 9.82 16.50
CA ILE A 184 19.20 10.14 15.09
C ILE A 184 17.78 10.70 14.93
N HIS A 185 16.81 10.10 15.62
CA HIS A 185 15.42 10.53 15.56
C HIS A 185 15.21 11.94 16.13
N LYS A 186 15.88 12.30 17.23
CA LYS A 186 15.79 13.64 17.81
C LYS A 186 16.37 14.71 16.90
N ASP A 187 17.42 14.37 16.15
CA ASP A 187 18.05 15.29 15.21
C ASP A 187 17.15 15.51 13.99
N ASN A 188 16.61 14.44 13.40
CA ASN A 188 15.63 14.53 12.31
C ASN A 188 14.36 15.30 12.72
N MET A 189 13.90 15.15 13.96
CA MET A 189 12.73 15.87 14.47
C MET A 189 12.97 17.39 14.54
N LYS A 190 14.16 17.81 14.97
CA LYS A 190 14.52 19.24 15.02
C LYS A 190 14.66 19.83 13.63
N GLU A 191 15.31 19.11 12.72
CA GLU A 191 15.45 19.49 11.30
C GLU A 191 14.06 19.67 10.66
N ALA A 192 13.17 18.70 10.85
CA ALA A 192 11.79 18.78 10.37
C ALA A 192 11.02 19.97 10.98
N GLN A 193 11.13 20.20 12.30
CA GLN A 193 10.48 21.35 12.96
C GLN A 193 10.96 22.68 12.39
N GLN A 194 12.27 22.82 12.18
CA GLN A 194 12.85 24.03 11.61
C GLN A 194 12.32 24.25 10.18
N MET A 195 12.40 23.26 9.32
CA MET A 195 11.93 23.34 7.93
C MET A 195 10.43 23.67 7.84
N LEU A 196 9.61 23.04 8.68
CA LEU A 196 8.17 23.27 8.71
C LEU A 196 7.80 24.65 9.28
N SER A 197 8.64 25.21 10.14
CA SER A 197 8.50 26.59 10.63
C SER A 197 8.87 27.62 9.57
N GLU A 198 9.92 27.34 8.77
CA GLU A 198 10.37 28.22 7.69
C GLU A 198 9.38 28.24 6.51
N LEU A 199 8.82 27.08 6.16
CA LEU A 199 7.86 26.95 5.04
C LEU A 199 6.46 27.45 5.39
N GLY A 200 6.10 27.48 6.67
CA GLY A 200 4.75 27.78 7.13
C GLY A 200 3.69 26.82 6.59
N LYS A 201 2.42 27.11 6.88
CA LYS A 201 1.29 26.39 6.31
C LYS A 201 0.87 26.98 4.97
N PRO A 202 0.49 26.16 3.98
CA PRO A 202 -0.13 26.66 2.75
C PRO A 202 -1.44 27.40 3.05
N LYS A 203 -1.76 28.42 2.25
CA LYS A 203 -3.03 29.17 2.36
C LYS A 203 -4.24 28.23 2.19
N GLY A 204 -5.28 28.41 2.99
CA GLY A 204 -6.49 27.57 2.97
C GLY A 204 -6.29 26.16 3.53
N PHE A 205 -5.14 25.87 4.16
CA PHE A 205 -4.87 24.57 4.78
C PHE A 205 -4.39 24.71 6.22
N GLU A 206 -4.88 23.81 7.07
CA GLU A 206 -4.37 23.56 8.41
C GLU A 206 -3.53 22.29 8.42
N ARG A 207 -2.38 22.35 9.10
CA ARG A 207 -1.58 21.16 9.37
C ARG A 207 -2.23 20.43 10.53
N GLU A 208 -2.58 19.15 10.35
CA GLU A 208 -3.14 18.33 11.43
C GLU A 208 -2.19 17.21 11.87
N MET A 209 -1.52 16.57 10.91
CA MET A 209 -0.56 15.52 11.19
C MET A 209 0.73 15.69 10.40
N VAL A 210 1.83 15.24 10.99
CA VAL A 210 3.14 15.21 10.35
C VAL A 210 3.77 13.84 10.59
N VAL A 211 4.27 13.22 9.53
CA VAL A 211 5.07 12.00 9.62
C VAL A 211 6.54 12.37 9.50
N ILE A 212 7.32 12.00 10.51
CA ILE A 212 8.78 12.18 10.53
C ILE A 212 9.40 10.81 10.78
N ASP A 213 10.27 10.37 9.87
CA ASP A 213 10.83 9.02 9.81
C ASP A 213 9.74 7.92 9.81
N ASN A 214 9.50 7.31 10.96
CA ASN A 214 8.56 6.21 11.19
C ASN A 214 7.55 6.52 12.30
N ARG A 215 7.40 7.80 12.66
CA ARG A 215 6.45 8.24 13.69
C ARG A 215 5.50 9.28 13.13
N VAL A 216 4.29 9.26 13.69
CA VAL A 216 3.21 10.19 13.35
C VAL A 216 3.01 11.12 14.52
N TYR A 217 2.98 12.41 14.22
CA TYR A 217 2.78 13.48 15.17
C TYR A 217 1.50 14.23 14.83
N ARG A 218 0.82 14.71 15.86
CA ARG A 218 -0.25 15.70 15.71
C ARG A 218 0.32 17.09 15.98
N SER A 219 -0.04 18.06 15.14
CA SER A 219 0.22 19.48 15.43
C SER A 219 -0.67 19.94 16.57
N LYS A 220 -0.12 20.71 17.50
CA LYS A 220 -0.87 21.31 18.60
C LYS A 220 -0.61 22.80 18.71
N GLY A 221 -1.70 23.54 18.93
CA GLY A 221 -1.67 24.98 19.16
C GLY A 221 -1.76 25.80 17.88
N GLU A 222 -1.91 27.11 18.05
CA GLU A 222 -2.03 28.10 16.97
C GLU A 222 -0.75 28.19 16.11
N ASP A 223 0.40 27.76 16.68
CA ASP A 223 1.72 27.83 16.06
C ASP A 223 2.14 26.55 15.30
N ASP A 224 1.28 25.52 15.14
CA ASP A 224 1.41 24.36 14.23
C ASP A 224 2.78 23.59 14.15
N VAL A 225 3.74 23.91 15.02
CA VAL A 225 5.13 23.38 15.02
C VAL A 225 5.44 22.59 16.30
N VAL A 226 4.52 22.60 17.28
CA VAL A 226 4.59 21.71 18.43
C VAL A 226 3.97 20.37 18.05
N PHE A 227 4.79 19.32 18.11
CA PHE A 227 4.42 17.96 17.75
C PHE A 227 4.20 17.11 19.00
N GLU A 228 3.02 16.53 19.14
CA GLU A 228 2.74 15.51 20.15
C GLU A 228 2.83 14.12 19.51
N ASP A 229 3.59 13.22 20.14
CA ASP A 229 3.72 11.83 19.69
C ASP A 229 2.37 11.14 19.84
N LEU A 230 1.91 10.48 18.78
CA LEU A 230 0.68 9.73 18.83
C LEU A 230 0.98 8.40 19.53
N GLU A 231 0.64 8.29 20.83
CA GLU A 231 1.00 7.11 21.66
C GLU A 231 0.49 5.78 21.09
N ASN A 232 -0.60 5.81 20.30
CA ASN A 232 -1.13 4.67 19.56
C ASN A 232 -1.46 5.09 18.12
N PRO A 233 -0.50 5.03 17.18
CA PRO A 233 -0.84 5.16 15.77
C PRO A 233 -1.74 4.00 15.37
N LEU A 234 -2.71 4.26 14.49
CA LEU A 234 -3.59 3.20 13.98
C LEU A 234 -2.75 2.18 13.22
N ASP A 235 -2.67 0.95 13.73
CA ASP A 235 -2.01 -0.16 13.05
C ASP A 235 -2.90 -0.64 11.89
N GLY A 236 -2.38 -0.57 10.67
CA GLY A 236 -3.07 -1.03 9.46
C GLY A 236 -3.01 -0.03 8.31
N LEU A 237 -3.87 -0.25 7.32
CA LEU A 237 -4.03 0.69 6.20
C LEU A 237 -5.04 1.76 6.62
N PHE A 238 -4.58 3.01 6.73
CA PHE A 238 -5.44 4.15 7.04
C PHE A 238 -5.57 5.05 5.81
N MET A 239 -6.79 5.16 5.28
CA MET A 239 -7.09 6.04 4.16
C MET A 239 -7.46 7.43 4.69
N VAL A 240 -6.68 8.43 4.30
CA VAL A 240 -6.85 9.84 4.69
C VAL A 240 -7.50 10.61 3.55
N GLU A 241 -8.77 10.32 3.25
CA GLU A 241 -9.49 10.87 2.08
C GLU A 241 -9.69 12.39 2.16
N SER A 242 -9.80 12.94 3.37
CA SER A 242 -10.01 14.37 3.61
C SER A 242 -8.72 15.19 3.70
N TYR A 243 -7.55 14.55 3.56
CA TYR A 243 -6.26 15.21 3.72
C TYR A 243 -5.53 15.35 2.39
N THR A 244 -4.87 16.49 2.22
CA THR A 244 -3.93 16.71 1.12
C THR A 244 -2.52 16.46 1.64
N PRO A 245 -1.83 15.39 1.17
CA PRO A 245 -0.46 15.13 1.58
C PRO A 245 0.51 16.12 0.91
N ARG A 246 1.45 16.67 1.68
CA ARG A 246 2.55 17.51 1.17
C ARG A 246 3.89 16.92 1.59
N LEU A 247 4.76 16.67 0.62
CA LEU A 247 6.12 16.17 0.85
C LEU A 247 7.08 17.35 1.06
N VAL A 248 7.86 17.31 2.14
CA VAL A 248 8.95 18.24 2.40
C VAL A 248 10.27 17.50 2.17
N CYS A 249 10.99 17.92 1.13
CA CYS A 249 12.23 17.27 0.70
C CYS A 249 13.40 18.24 0.76
N GLU A 250 14.55 17.76 1.24
CA GLU A 250 15.82 18.50 1.23
C GLU A 250 16.93 17.56 0.74
N ASN A 251 17.76 18.03 -0.20
CA ASN A 251 18.88 17.26 -0.76
C ASN A 251 18.48 15.86 -1.30
N GLY A 252 17.27 15.73 -1.86
CA GLY A 252 16.74 14.46 -2.37
C GLY A 252 16.28 13.48 -1.29
N ARG A 253 16.23 13.90 -0.03
CA ARG A 253 15.70 13.13 1.11
C ARG A 253 14.36 13.71 1.55
N VAL A 254 13.38 12.85 1.85
CA VAL A 254 12.14 13.26 2.50
C VAL A 254 12.44 13.53 3.97
N ILE A 255 12.21 14.77 4.40
CA ILE A 255 12.39 15.21 5.79
C ILE A 255 11.09 15.01 6.58
N ALA A 256 9.96 15.38 5.98
CA ALA A 256 8.64 15.24 6.59
C ALA A 256 7.53 15.05 5.54
N ILE A 257 6.43 14.44 5.99
CA ILE A 257 5.18 14.36 5.22
C ILE A 257 4.09 15.05 6.04
N GLU A 258 3.53 16.15 5.52
CA GLU A 258 2.40 16.84 6.14
C GLU A 258 1.09 16.24 5.62
N LEU A 259 0.12 16.03 6.51
CA LEU A 259 -1.27 15.76 6.15
C LEU A 259 -2.08 17.01 6.47
N LEU A 260 -2.45 17.73 5.42
CA LEU A 260 -3.09 19.02 5.48
C LEU A 260 -4.61 18.89 5.33
N LYS A 261 -5.36 19.53 6.21
CA LYS A 261 -6.83 19.63 6.13
C LYS A 261 -7.19 20.96 5.49
N ARG A 262 -8.16 20.96 4.57
CA ARG A 262 -8.67 22.22 4.02
C ARG A 262 -9.43 23.00 5.08
N THR A 263 -9.05 24.26 5.32
CA THR A 263 -9.81 25.18 6.16
C THR A 263 -10.93 25.77 5.31
N SER A 264 -12.17 25.67 5.77
CA SER A 264 -13.36 26.14 5.04
C SER A 264 -13.49 27.67 4.95
N GLU A 265 -12.57 28.43 5.55
CA GLU A 265 -12.75 29.88 5.80
C GLU A 265 -12.07 30.80 4.78
N GLU A 266 -11.21 30.30 3.89
CA GLU A 266 -10.57 31.14 2.84
C GLU A 266 -10.68 30.49 1.47
N ILE A 267 -11.92 30.27 1.00
CA ILE A 267 -12.12 30.22 -0.45
C ILE A 267 -12.16 31.68 -0.90
N ASP A 268 -11.00 32.21 -1.28
CA ASP A 268 -10.90 33.51 -1.94
C ASP A 268 -11.84 33.47 -3.15
N GLU A 269 -12.72 34.46 -3.34
CA GLU A 269 -13.74 34.47 -4.42
C GLU A 269 -13.09 34.25 -5.81
N THR A 270 -11.80 34.56 -5.90
CA THR A 270 -10.90 34.31 -7.04
C THR A 270 -10.66 32.82 -7.33
N ASP A 271 -10.57 31.95 -6.32
CA ASP A 271 -10.37 30.50 -6.51
C ASP A 271 -11.67 29.80 -6.94
N VAL A 272 -12.83 30.30 -6.52
CA VAL A 272 -14.13 29.85 -7.05
C VAL A 272 -14.26 30.25 -8.52
N ALA A 273 -13.89 31.49 -8.85
CA ALA A 273 -13.93 32.00 -10.22
C ALA A 273 -12.98 31.22 -11.15
N MET A 274 -11.74 30.95 -10.71
CA MET A 274 -10.80 30.15 -11.50
C MET A 274 -11.25 28.70 -11.68
N SER A 275 -11.92 28.12 -10.68
CA SER A 275 -12.49 26.78 -10.79
C SER A 275 -13.65 26.73 -11.79
N GLN A 276 -14.51 27.75 -11.80
CA GLN A 276 -15.59 27.88 -12.78
C GLN A 276 -15.06 28.09 -14.20
N ASP A 277 -14.05 28.95 -14.38
CA ASP A 277 -13.43 29.19 -15.70
C ASP A 277 -12.80 27.91 -16.29
N LEU A 278 -12.22 27.05 -15.43
CA LEU A 278 -11.67 25.76 -15.85
C LEU A 278 -12.76 24.75 -16.21
N GLU A 279 -13.88 24.72 -15.48
CA GLU A 279 -15.04 23.88 -15.81
C GLU A 279 -15.65 24.30 -17.15
N ASP A 280 -15.81 25.60 -17.38
CA ASP A 280 -16.35 26.15 -18.64
C ASP A 280 -15.42 25.86 -19.84
N LEU A 281 -14.10 25.99 -19.67
CA LEU A 281 -13.14 25.60 -20.70
C LEU A 281 -13.22 24.10 -21.00
N THR A 282 -13.31 23.27 -19.97
CA THR A 282 -13.38 21.80 -20.14
C THR A 282 -14.68 21.41 -20.85
N ALA A 283 -15.79 22.07 -20.55
CA ALA A 283 -17.06 21.88 -21.24
C ALA A 283 -16.98 22.32 -22.72
N MET A 284 -16.28 23.41 -23.02
CA MET A 284 -16.09 23.88 -24.39
C MET A 284 -15.34 22.86 -25.27
N PHE A 285 -14.32 22.18 -24.72
CA PHE A 285 -13.58 21.13 -25.44
C PHE A 285 -14.36 19.81 -25.60
N GLN A 286 -15.39 19.56 -24.80
CA GLN A 286 -16.22 18.36 -24.92
C GLN A 286 -17.31 18.47 -26.00
N ILE A 287 -17.62 19.69 -26.45
CA ILE A 287 -18.67 19.94 -27.45
C ILE A 287 -18.17 19.71 -28.90
N GLU A 288 -16.85 19.65 -29.13
CA GLU A 288 -16.27 19.47 -30.48
C GLU A 288 -16.00 18.00 -30.89
N ILE A 289 -16.54 17.01 -30.19
CA ILE A 289 -16.34 15.56 -30.50
C ILE A 289 -17.66 14.89 -30.98
N GLU A 290 -18.55 15.63 -31.66
CA GLU A 290 -19.64 15.05 -32.48
C GLU A 290 -19.51 15.40 -33.96
#